data_AF-A0A2I0QNJ8-F1
#
_entry.id   AF-A0A2I0QNJ8-F1
#
_cell.length_a   1.000
_cell.length_b   1.000
_cell.length_c   1.000
_cell.angle_alpha   90.00
_cell.angle_beta   90.00
_cell.angle_gamma   90.00
#
_symmetry.space_group_name_H-M   'P 1'
#
loop_
_entity.id
_entity.type
_entity.pdbx_description
1 polymer ?
#
loop_
_entity_poly.entity_id
_entity_poly.type
_entity_poly.pdbx_seq_one_letter_code
_entity_poly.pdbx_strand_id
1 'polypeptide(L)'
;MRDYTVEKYRELCSAINENYKTLTFKEYLNNSNFKDNFVILRHDVDRMPENALKIAEVEHELGIKSTYYFRTNKSVFKQEIIKGIASLGHEIGYHYECMDKAAGNPEEAIKIFEDELNKFREICDVKTICMHGNPLTKYDNRELGKKYDFKRILTHTETFGFNL
;
A
#
# COMPACT_ATOMS: atom_id res chain seq x y z
N MET A 1 -20.27 -22.12 10.21
CA MET A 1 -19.68 -21.71 8.92
C MET A 1 -18.50 -20.80 9.25
N ARG A 2 -17.40 -20.80 8.48
CA ARG A 2 -16.29 -19.86 8.71
C ARG A 2 -16.54 -18.61 7.86
N ASP A 3 -16.43 -17.43 8.47
CA ASP A 3 -16.81 -16.17 7.82
C ASP A 3 -15.64 -15.50 7.05
N TYR A 4 -14.40 -15.89 7.33
CA TYR A 4 -13.20 -15.32 6.71
C TYR A 4 -12.51 -16.37 5.82
N THR A 5 -13.10 -16.61 4.64
CA THR A 5 -12.54 -17.50 3.62
C THR A 5 -12.44 -16.80 2.27
N VAL A 6 -11.64 -17.38 1.36
CA VAL A 6 -11.51 -16.85 -0.01
C VAL A 6 -12.84 -16.90 -0.75
N GLU A 7 -13.67 -17.93 -0.50
CA GLU A 7 -14.99 -18.07 -1.10
C GLU A 7 -15.94 -16.97 -0.65
N LYS A 8 -15.97 -16.65 0.66
CA LYS A 8 -16.78 -15.54 1.17
C LYS A 8 -16.29 -14.19 0.67
N TYR A 9 -14.97 -14.02 0.53
CA TYR A 9 -14.41 -12.83 -0.11
C TYR A 9 -14.82 -12.72 -1.58
N ARG A 10 -14.83 -13.83 -2.33
CA ARG A 10 -15.30 -13.86 -3.72
C ARG A 10 -16.77 -13.44 -3.83
N GLU A 11 -17.63 -13.92 -2.93
CA GLU A 11 -19.05 -13.50 -2.88
C GLU A 11 -19.17 -11.98 -2.69
N LEU A 12 -18.37 -11.39 -1.78
CA LEU A 12 -18.32 -9.95 -1.56
C LEU A 12 -17.84 -9.22 -2.82
N CYS A 13 -16.77 -9.68 -3.47
CA CYS A 13 -16.26 -9.11 -4.71
C CYS A 13 -17.31 -9.14 -5.82
N SER A 14 -18.03 -10.25 -6.01
CA SER A 14 -19.10 -10.32 -6.99
C SER A 14 -20.19 -9.28 -6.72
N ALA A 15 -20.64 -9.15 -5.47
CA ALA A 15 -21.64 -8.16 -5.09
C ALA A 15 -21.14 -6.71 -5.32
N ILE A 16 -19.86 -6.43 -5.08
CA ILE A 16 -19.26 -5.13 -5.38
C ILE A 16 -19.26 -4.88 -6.89
N ASN A 17 -18.75 -5.82 -7.67
CA ASN A 17 -18.59 -5.66 -9.12
C ASN A 17 -19.94 -5.50 -9.86
N GLU A 18 -21.01 -6.13 -9.36
CA GLU A 18 -22.36 -5.98 -9.92
C GLU A 18 -22.97 -4.59 -9.69
N ASN A 19 -22.54 -3.87 -8.65
CA ASN A 19 -23.21 -2.66 -8.18
C ASN A 19 -22.35 -1.39 -8.24
N TYR A 20 -21.02 -1.53 -8.30
CA TYR A 20 -20.09 -0.41 -8.17
C TYR A 20 -18.88 -0.57 -9.09
N LYS A 21 -18.37 0.56 -9.59
CA LYS A 21 -17.02 0.61 -10.16
C LYS A 21 -15.99 0.49 -9.05
N THR A 22 -14.89 -0.19 -9.31
CA THR A 22 -13.74 -0.24 -8.39
C THR A 22 -12.61 0.63 -8.89
N LEU A 23 -11.96 1.33 -7.96
CA LEU A 23 -10.84 2.22 -8.23
C LEU A 23 -9.70 1.88 -7.28
N THR A 24 -8.49 1.96 -7.80
CA THR A 24 -7.28 2.07 -6.97
C THR A 24 -7.23 3.46 -6.31
N PHE A 25 -6.46 3.57 -5.22
CA PHE A 25 -6.30 4.84 -4.51
C PHE A 25 -5.61 5.88 -5.41
N LYS A 26 -4.62 5.46 -6.21
CA LYS A 26 -3.97 6.27 -7.24
C LYS A 26 -4.94 6.79 -8.29
N GLU A 27 -5.83 5.94 -8.82
CA GLU A 27 -6.84 6.36 -9.80
C GLU A 27 -7.78 7.41 -9.20
N TYR A 28 -8.19 7.22 -7.94
CA TYR A 28 -9.00 8.20 -7.21
C TYR A 28 -8.28 9.55 -7.04
N LEU A 29 -7.02 9.54 -6.60
CA LEU A 29 -6.26 10.78 -6.40
C LEU A 29 -5.93 11.52 -7.70
N ASN A 30 -5.76 10.80 -8.81
CA ASN A 30 -5.43 11.39 -10.11
C ASN A 30 -6.65 11.87 -10.90
N ASN A 31 -7.86 11.48 -10.50
CA ASN A 31 -9.07 11.86 -11.20
C ASN A 31 -10.16 12.28 -10.21
N SER A 32 -10.44 13.57 -10.11
CA SER A 32 -11.44 14.10 -9.17
C SER A 32 -12.88 14.06 -9.70
N ASN A 33 -13.11 13.56 -10.92
CA ASN A 33 -14.39 13.71 -11.63
C ASN A 33 -15.20 12.40 -11.74
N PHE A 34 -15.18 11.56 -10.71
CA PHE A 34 -16.05 10.38 -10.66
C PHE A 34 -17.50 10.80 -10.36
N LYS A 35 -18.38 10.63 -11.34
CA LYS A 35 -19.82 10.92 -11.22
C LYS A 35 -20.66 9.71 -10.78
N ASP A 36 -20.10 8.51 -10.91
CA ASP A 36 -20.75 7.27 -10.53
C ASP A 36 -20.36 6.86 -9.10
N ASN A 37 -21.20 6.05 -8.46
CA ASN A 37 -20.83 5.42 -7.19
C ASN A 37 -19.68 4.43 -7.42
N PHE A 38 -18.67 4.49 -6.55
CA PHE A 38 -17.49 3.64 -6.63
C PHE A 38 -17.09 3.11 -5.26
N VAL A 39 -16.29 2.04 -5.27
CA VAL A 39 -15.66 1.46 -4.08
C VAL A 39 -14.15 1.49 -4.27
N ILE A 40 -13.42 1.84 -3.21
CA ILE A 40 -11.97 1.67 -3.14
C ILE A 40 -11.69 0.53 -2.17
N LEU A 41 -11.16 -0.57 -2.70
CA LEU A 41 -10.69 -1.69 -1.90
C LEU A 41 -9.21 -1.50 -1.60
N ARG A 42 -8.88 -1.56 -0.30
CA ARG A 42 -7.51 -1.42 0.20
C ARG A 42 -7.17 -2.57 1.13
N HIS A 43 -5.96 -3.10 0.96
CA HIS A 43 -5.44 -4.22 1.73
C HIS A 43 -4.13 -3.83 2.40
N ASP A 44 -4.10 -3.90 3.73
CA ASP A 44 -2.85 -3.77 4.48
C ASP A 44 -2.22 -5.17 4.59
N VAL A 45 -1.12 -5.40 3.86
CA VAL A 45 -0.43 -6.68 3.82
C VAL A 45 0.55 -6.75 4.99
N ASP A 46 0.02 -6.99 6.17
CA ASP A 46 0.82 -7.02 7.40
C ASP A 46 1.50 -8.36 7.67
N ARG A 47 0.90 -9.44 7.17
CA ARG A 47 1.33 -10.83 7.38
C ARG A 47 0.90 -11.70 6.20
N MET A 48 1.63 -12.80 5.96
CA MET A 48 1.30 -13.84 4.98
C MET A 48 1.00 -13.29 3.57
N PRO A 49 2.01 -12.71 2.88
CA PRO A 49 1.82 -12.09 1.57
C PRO A 49 1.27 -13.06 0.51
N GLU A 50 1.43 -14.37 0.70
CA GLU A 50 0.87 -15.41 -0.17
C GLU A 50 -0.66 -15.39 -0.19
N ASN A 51 -1.30 -15.01 0.92
CA ASN A 51 -2.74 -14.85 0.97
C ASN A 51 -3.17 -13.58 0.22
N ALA A 52 -2.40 -12.49 0.31
CA ALA A 52 -2.67 -11.27 -0.45
C ALA A 52 -2.66 -11.55 -1.96
N LEU A 53 -1.74 -12.38 -2.45
CA LEU A 53 -1.71 -12.80 -3.85
C LEU A 53 -2.98 -13.57 -4.25
N LYS A 54 -3.45 -14.52 -3.44
CA LYS A 54 -4.70 -15.26 -3.71
C LYS A 54 -5.92 -14.34 -3.76
N ILE A 55 -5.96 -13.35 -2.89
CA ILE A 55 -7.03 -12.34 -2.87
C ILE A 55 -6.96 -11.49 -4.15
N ALA A 56 -5.76 -11.07 -4.56
CA ALA A 56 -5.54 -10.31 -5.80
C ALA A 56 -5.97 -11.11 -7.04
N GLU A 57 -5.65 -12.40 -7.11
CA GLU A 57 -6.10 -13.28 -8.20
C GLU A 57 -7.63 -13.33 -8.30
N VAL A 58 -8.34 -13.47 -7.16
CA VAL A 58 -9.82 -13.45 -7.12
C VAL A 58 -10.38 -12.11 -7.60
N GLU A 59 -9.79 -11.00 -7.17
CA GLU A 59 -10.22 -9.66 -7.59
C GLU A 59 -10.01 -9.44 -9.09
N HIS A 60 -8.83 -9.82 -9.59
CA HIS A 60 -8.51 -9.75 -11.01
C HIS A 60 -9.48 -10.55 -11.87
N GLU A 61 -9.77 -11.80 -11.48
CA GLU A 61 -10.74 -12.66 -12.17
C GLU A 61 -12.14 -12.04 -12.24
N LEU A 62 -12.52 -11.23 -11.26
CA LEU A 62 -13.80 -10.53 -11.20
C LEU A 62 -13.74 -9.10 -11.76
N GLY A 63 -12.62 -8.69 -12.36
CA GLY A 63 -12.46 -7.37 -12.96
C GLY A 63 -12.32 -6.22 -11.95
N ILE A 64 -12.01 -6.54 -10.69
CA ILE A 64 -11.81 -5.57 -9.61
C ILE A 64 -10.37 -5.07 -9.60
N LYS A 65 -10.19 -3.77 -9.34
CA LYS A 65 -8.89 -3.19 -9.01
C LYS A 65 -8.85 -2.68 -7.58
N SER A 66 -7.86 -3.14 -6.82
CA SER A 66 -7.62 -2.75 -5.44
C SER A 66 -6.21 -2.20 -5.23
N THR A 67 -5.96 -1.69 -4.03
CA THR A 67 -4.66 -1.17 -3.59
C THR A 67 -4.09 -2.04 -2.46
N TYR A 68 -2.85 -2.51 -2.61
CA TYR A 68 -2.16 -3.35 -1.63
C TYR A 68 -0.98 -2.59 -1.01
N TYR A 69 -1.08 -2.29 0.28
CA TYR A 69 -0.03 -1.62 1.04
C TYR A 69 0.87 -2.66 1.71
N PHE A 70 2.13 -2.70 1.29
CA PHE A 70 3.11 -3.65 1.82
C PHE A 70 4.05 -3.00 2.83
N ARG A 71 4.39 -3.74 3.89
CA ARG A 71 5.53 -3.45 4.76
C ARG A 71 6.82 -3.98 4.16
N THR A 72 7.97 -3.45 4.58
CA THR A 72 9.31 -3.85 4.10
C THR A 72 10.00 -4.92 4.95
N ASN A 73 9.33 -5.43 5.99
CA ASN A 73 9.90 -6.52 6.79
C ASN A 73 10.06 -7.80 5.96
N LYS A 74 11.09 -8.61 6.27
CA LYS A 74 11.51 -9.78 5.46
C LYS A 74 10.41 -10.83 5.24
N SER A 75 9.48 -10.99 6.19
CA SER A 75 8.37 -11.95 6.07
C SER A 75 7.30 -11.49 5.09
N VAL A 76 7.13 -10.19 4.90
CA VAL A 76 6.08 -9.60 4.07
C VAL A 76 6.60 -9.16 2.70
N PHE A 77 7.79 -8.54 2.67
CA PHE A 77 8.37 -7.94 1.47
C PHE A 77 8.96 -9.00 0.54
N LYS A 78 8.08 -9.64 -0.21
CA LYS A 78 8.37 -10.69 -1.20
C LYS A 78 8.26 -10.10 -2.59
N GLN A 79 9.40 -9.90 -3.25
CA GLN A 79 9.43 -9.16 -4.53
C GLN A 79 8.58 -9.84 -5.60
N GLU A 80 8.64 -11.16 -5.67
CA GLU A 80 7.87 -12.02 -6.57
C GLU A 80 6.36 -11.85 -6.37
N ILE A 81 5.89 -11.75 -5.12
CA ILE A 81 4.48 -11.55 -4.81
C ILE A 81 4.05 -10.12 -5.15
N ILE A 82 4.85 -9.12 -4.78
CA ILE A 82 4.56 -7.71 -5.10
C ILE A 82 4.46 -7.53 -6.62
N LYS A 83 5.40 -8.11 -7.39
CA LYS A 83 5.36 -8.12 -8.86
C LYS A 83 4.13 -8.84 -9.39
N GLY A 84 3.77 -9.99 -8.81
CA GLY A 84 2.57 -10.74 -9.17
C GLY A 84 1.30 -9.91 -9.03
N ILE A 85 1.08 -9.31 -7.86
CA ILE A 85 -0.10 -8.47 -7.60
C ILE A 85 -0.12 -7.24 -8.52
N ALA A 86 1.03 -6.57 -8.73
CA ALA A 86 1.12 -5.45 -9.67
C ALA A 86 0.79 -5.87 -11.11
N SER A 87 1.24 -7.06 -11.54
CA SER A 87 0.99 -7.58 -12.90
C SER A 87 -0.48 -7.92 -13.16
N LEU A 88 -1.25 -8.18 -12.10
CA LEU A 88 -2.70 -8.36 -12.17
C LEU A 88 -3.46 -7.03 -12.32
N GLY A 89 -2.76 -5.89 -12.35
CA GLY A 89 -3.35 -4.57 -12.55
C GLY A 89 -3.77 -3.85 -11.27
N HIS A 90 -3.40 -4.39 -10.11
CA HIS A 90 -3.61 -3.74 -8.82
C HIS A 90 -2.55 -2.68 -8.53
N GLU A 91 -2.87 -1.74 -7.66
CA GLU A 91 -1.91 -0.76 -7.16
C GLU A 91 -1.10 -1.35 -6.01
N ILE A 92 0.22 -1.11 -6.02
CA ILE A 92 1.09 -1.32 -4.87
C ILE A 92 1.36 0.01 -4.17
N GLY A 93 1.14 0.03 -2.86
CA GLY A 93 1.48 1.15 -1.99
C GLY A 93 2.49 0.75 -0.91
N TYR A 94 3.16 1.73 -0.33
CA TYR A 94 4.10 1.51 0.77
C TYR A 94 3.41 1.72 2.14
N HIS A 95 3.37 0.66 2.94
CA HIS A 95 2.88 0.67 4.32
C HIS A 95 4.03 0.97 5.30
N TYR A 96 4.25 2.25 5.59
CA TYR A 96 5.46 2.69 6.27
C TYR A 96 5.35 2.64 7.80
N GLU A 97 6.45 2.29 8.47
CA GLU A 97 6.56 2.17 9.94
C GLU A 97 7.88 2.77 10.46
N CYS A 98 8.33 3.85 9.82
CA CYS A 98 9.68 4.38 9.98
C CYS A 98 9.94 5.02 11.34
N MET A 99 8.94 5.60 11.99
CA MET A 99 9.10 6.18 13.34
C MET A 99 9.35 5.07 14.38
N ASP A 100 8.72 3.91 14.21
CA ASP A 100 8.99 2.75 15.06
C ASP A 100 10.44 2.27 14.90
N LYS A 101 10.87 2.12 13.64
CA LYS A 101 12.22 1.66 13.28
C LYS A 101 13.31 2.63 13.74
N ALA A 102 13.02 3.94 13.72
CA ALA A 102 13.92 5.00 14.15
C ALA A 102 13.83 5.33 15.65
N ALA A 103 13.08 4.55 16.43
CA ALA A 103 12.83 4.83 17.86
C ALA A 103 12.38 6.28 18.13
N GLY A 104 11.52 6.81 17.27
CA GLY A 104 10.94 8.14 17.40
C GLY A 104 11.79 9.29 16.86
N ASN A 105 12.95 9.01 16.24
CA ASN A 105 13.79 10.04 15.61
C ASN A 105 13.32 10.34 14.17
N PRO A 106 12.76 11.54 13.88
CA PRO A 106 12.24 11.85 12.55
C PRO A 106 13.30 11.93 11.45
N GLU A 107 14.51 12.42 11.78
CA GLU A 107 15.64 12.57 10.86
C GLU A 107 16.19 11.22 10.39
N GLU A 108 16.10 10.20 11.24
CA GLU A 108 16.45 8.83 10.87
C GLU A 108 15.27 8.14 10.18
N ALA A 109 14.05 8.37 10.66
CA ALA A 109 12.83 7.81 10.07
C ALA A 109 12.66 8.20 8.60
N ILE A 110 13.00 9.44 8.22
CA ILE A 110 12.87 9.87 6.82
C ILE A 110 13.88 9.16 5.90
N LYS A 111 15.11 8.89 6.37
CA LYS A 111 16.10 8.12 5.60
C LYS A 111 15.62 6.69 5.39
N ILE A 112 15.12 6.07 6.46
CA ILE A 112 14.52 4.72 6.39
C ILE A 112 13.35 4.71 5.40
N PHE A 113 12.48 5.73 5.44
CA PHE A 113 11.35 5.87 4.51
C PHE A 113 11.82 5.93 3.06
N GLU A 114 12.81 6.78 2.75
CA GLU A 114 13.34 6.94 1.39
C GLU A 114 14.03 5.66 0.89
N ASP A 115 14.86 5.02 1.71
CA ASP A 115 15.53 3.76 1.38
C ASP A 115 14.53 2.64 1.11
N GLU A 116 13.47 2.56 1.91
CA GLU A 116 12.41 1.57 1.76
C GLU A 116 11.54 1.83 0.54
N LEU A 117 11.19 3.09 0.28
CA LEU A 117 10.49 3.48 -0.94
C LEU A 117 11.31 3.17 -2.19
N ASN A 118 12.63 3.35 -2.14
CA ASN A 118 13.51 3.00 -3.26
C ASN A 118 13.52 1.49 -3.54
N LYS A 119 13.51 0.64 -2.51
CA LYS A 119 13.34 -0.83 -2.67
C LYS A 119 12.03 -1.18 -3.37
N PHE A 120 10.95 -0.46 -3.10
CA PHE A 120 9.69 -0.64 -3.83
C PHE A 120 9.84 -0.22 -5.30
N ARG A 121 10.48 0.92 -5.57
CA ARG A 121 10.66 1.49 -6.92
C ARG A 121 11.53 0.61 -7.82
N GLU A 122 12.41 -0.21 -7.26
CA GLU A 122 13.14 -1.26 -8.00
C GLU A 122 12.21 -2.38 -8.53
N ILE A 123 11.01 -2.51 -7.96
CA ILE A 123 10.06 -3.60 -8.23
C ILE A 123 8.89 -3.11 -9.07
N CYS A 124 8.28 -1.99 -8.67
CA CYS A 124 7.07 -1.44 -9.28
C CYS A 124 6.92 0.05 -8.96
N ASP A 125 6.03 0.75 -9.68
CA ASP A 125 5.72 2.15 -9.39
C ASP A 125 4.88 2.28 -8.12
N VAL A 126 5.36 3.06 -7.15
CA VAL A 126 4.64 3.38 -5.91
C VAL A 126 4.30 4.86 -5.89
N LYS A 127 2.99 5.16 -5.87
CA LYS A 127 2.43 6.52 -5.89
C LYS A 127 1.63 6.87 -4.64
N THR A 128 1.33 5.89 -3.82
CA THR A 128 0.57 6.07 -2.58
C THR A 128 1.28 5.38 -1.42
N ILE A 129 1.02 5.91 -0.23
CA ILE A 129 1.59 5.43 1.02
C ILE A 129 0.51 5.41 2.08
N CYS A 130 0.67 4.53 3.06
CA CYS A 130 -0.19 4.48 4.22
C CYS A 130 0.65 4.23 5.46
N MET A 131 0.37 4.94 6.55
CA MET A 131 1.04 4.67 7.82
C MET A 131 0.60 3.33 8.40
N HIS A 132 1.56 2.52 8.84
CA HIS A 132 1.28 1.37 9.69
C HIS A 132 1.22 1.84 11.16
N GLY A 133 0.19 1.44 11.88
CA GLY A 133 0.06 1.72 13.31
C GLY A 133 0.62 0.58 14.13
N ASN A 134 1.46 0.89 15.13
CA ASN A 134 1.99 -0.11 16.06
C ASN A 134 1.58 0.20 17.51
N PRO A 135 0.59 -0.52 18.08
CA PRO A 135 0.12 -0.26 19.44
C PRO A 135 1.15 -0.65 20.52
N LEU A 136 2.24 -1.32 20.14
CA LEU A 136 3.31 -1.74 21.07
C LEU A 136 4.38 -0.67 21.26
N THR A 137 4.34 0.44 20.50
CA THR A 137 5.25 1.56 20.68
C THR A 137 4.47 2.83 21.04
N LYS A 138 5.15 3.79 21.65
CA LYS A 138 4.62 5.14 21.89
C LYS A 138 4.77 6.06 20.67
N TYR A 139 5.40 5.58 19.59
CA TYR A 139 5.72 6.38 18.43
C TYR A 139 4.58 6.32 17.43
N ASP A 140 4.26 7.47 16.84
CA ASP A 140 3.19 7.59 15.86
C ASP A 140 3.80 7.90 14.49
N ASN A 141 3.62 6.99 13.53
CA ASN A 141 4.11 7.17 12.16
C ASN A 141 3.48 8.36 11.43
N ARG A 142 2.36 8.91 11.92
CA ARG A 142 1.78 10.16 11.39
C ARG A 142 2.68 11.37 11.65
N GLU A 143 3.49 11.35 12.71
CA GLU A 143 4.37 12.47 13.04
C GLU A 143 5.38 12.75 11.92
N LEU A 144 5.81 11.71 11.19
CA LEU A 144 6.73 11.88 10.07
C LEU A 144 6.11 12.77 8.97
N GLY A 145 4.83 12.54 8.64
CA GLY A 145 4.10 13.31 7.64
C GLY A 145 3.74 14.74 8.09
N LYS A 146 3.85 15.06 9.40
CA LYS A 146 3.73 16.43 9.89
C LYS A 146 5.01 17.24 9.66
N LYS A 147 6.16 16.58 9.54
CA LYS A 147 7.49 17.21 9.39
C LYS A 147 7.97 17.23 7.94
N TYR A 148 7.63 16.21 7.14
CA TYR A 148 8.11 16.07 5.77
C TYR A 148 6.95 16.04 4.76
N ASP A 149 7.19 16.65 3.60
CA ASP A 149 6.23 16.63 2.49
C ASP A 149 6.36 15.34 1.67
N PHE A 150 5.53 14.35 1.99
CA PHE A 150 5.49 13.09 1.23
C PHE A 150 5.07 13.27 -0.22
N LYS A 151 4.30 14.30 -0.58
CA LYS A 151 3.96 14.57 -1.99
C LYS A 151 5.22 14.88 -2.78
N ARG A 152 6.13 15.66 -2.20
CA ARG A 152 7.42 15.96 -2.82
C ARG A 152 8.26 14.68 -2.99
N ILE A 153 8.36 13.86 -1.95
CA ILE A 153 9.18 12.62 -1.98
C ILE A 153 8.61 11.59 -2.96
N LEU A 154 7.28 11.45 -3.05
CA LEU A 154 6.64 10.51 -3.97
C LEU A 154 6.77 10.93 -5.44
N THR A 155 6.91 12.23 -5.70
CA THR A 155 7.01 12.79 -7.07
C THR A 155 8.45 12.96 -7.55
N HIS A 156 9.44 13.03 -6.66
CA HIS A 156 10.85 13.21 -7.01
C HIS A 156 11.63 11.92 -6.76
N THR A 157 12.44 11.52 -7.74
CA THR A 157 13.34 10.35 -7.66
C THR A 157 14.77 10.72 -7.25
N GLU A 158 15.06 12.01 -7.08
CA GLU A 158 16.36 12.47 -6.62
C GLU A 158 16.42 12.31 -5.10
N THR A 159 17.38 11.49 -4.64
CA THR A 159 17.75 11.40 -3.23
C THR A 159 18.08 12.80 -2.72
N PHE A 160 17.40 13.24 -1.66
CA PHE A 160 17.79 14.45 -0.97
C PHE A 160 19.15 14.22 -0.32
N GLY A 161 20.21 14.53 -1.05
CA GLY A 161 21.49 14.88 -0.45
C GLY A 161 21.22 16.07 0.46
N PHE A 162 21.01 15.82 1.75
CA PHE A 162 21.16 16.85 2.77
C PHE A 162 22.61 17.29 2.71
N ASN A 163 22.89 18.35 1.94
CA ASN A 163 24.12 19.09 2.08
C ASN A 163 24.13 19.64 3.51
N LEU A 164 24.97 19.03 4.35
CA LEU A 164 25.46 19.59 5.61
C LEU A 164 26.20 20.90 5.35
#